data_AF-A0A329BYI7-F1
#
_entry.id   AF-A0A329BYI7-F1
#
_cell.length_a   1.000
_cell.length_b   1.000
_cell.length_c   1.000
_cell.angle_alpha   90.00
_cell.angle_beta   90.00
_cell.angle_gamma   90.00
#
_symmetry.space_group_name_H-M   'P 1'
#
loop_
_entity.id
_entity.type
_entity.pdbx_description
1 polymer ?
#
loop_
_entity_poly.entity_id
_entity_poly.type
_entity_poly.pdbx_seq_one_letter_code
_entity_poly.pdbx_strand_id
1 'polypeptide(L)'
;MAMSKGKRWIVAVGGVLLVLIVVAIGALQFAQREVKARVIAALGPLGSAERIDVGLTSVHLTNVVLKAPPGWPAGDPLRADEITLTPDIRDLIARRMHLRSVVVRGFDMAVLRAKDGTIGLLPNLRQSVNQADNQASGAAVPATPREKLVDHIRFEQGNFHFYDMTVGPPAFKVTVSNANATVDHLHLPALTEPTNVDLTGSIKGPVHTGTVSFNGWIKIATKDSQTTSTLRGVDVAMLDPYLVKKTGAKAQIAGGTVDLTVESTVRNYQLHAPGTVTVHNLQLADSGDPLDTFMSIPTKAAIAALKAHNGDITLHFVLDGNLRDPKFSVREGIVKRIGADFAKTLGVSVEGVAKGAGETVKGLGNALKSLLGQ
;
A
#
# COMPACT_ATOMS: atom_id res chain seq x y z
N MET A 1 -56.74 -47.35 -24.99
CA MET A 1 -55.83 -48.19 -24.18
C MET A 1 -55.72 -47.58 -22.79
N ALA A 2 -56.27 -48.24 -21.76
CA ALA A 2 -56.18 -47.76 -20.38
C ALA A 2 -54.76 -47.97 -19.84
N MET A 3 -54.09 -46.90 -19.39
CA MET A 3 -52.76 -47.03 -18.77
C MET A 3 -52.85 -47.85 -17.48
N SER A 4 -51.91 -48.77 -17.28
CA SER A 4 -51.81 -49.55 -16.04
C SER A 4 -51.57 -48.64 -14.83
N LYS A 5 -52.03 -49.05 -13.64
CA LYS A 5 -51.92 -48.26 -12.40
C LYS A 5 -50.48 -47.79 -12.13
N GLY A 6 -49.48 -48.61 -12.43
CA GLY A 6 -48.05 -48.24 -12.30
C GLY A 6 -47.62 -47.14 -13.27
N LYS A 7 -48.08 -47.16 -14.52
CA LYS A 7 -47.77 -46.14 -15.53
C LYS A 7 -48.42 -44.78 -15.20
N ARG A 8 -49.61 -44.79 -14.60
CA ARG A 8 -50.29 -43.56 -14.11
C ARG A 8 -49.55 -42.93 -12.93
N TRP A 9 -48.97 -43.74 -12.05
CA TRP A 9 -48.20 -43.27 -10.91
C TRP A 9 -46.87 -42.63 -11.34
N ILE A 10 -46.17 -43.22 -12.31
CA ILE A 10 -44.95 -42.66 -12.89
C ILE A 10 -45.21 -41.32 -13.56
N VAL A 11 -46.32 -41.19 -14.32
CA VAL A 11 -46.70 -39.93 -14.95
C VAL A 11 -47.09 -38.86 -13.92
N ALA A 12 -47.77 -39.24 -12.84
CA ALA A 12 -48.14 -38.33 -11.76
C ALA A 12 -46.90 -37.83 -10.99
N VAL A 13 -45.97 -38.72 -10.64
CA VAL A 13 -44.71 -38.36 -9.96
C VAL A 13 -43.83 -37.49 -10.86
N GLY A 14 -43.73 -37.81 -12.16
CA GLY A 14 -42.99 -37.00 -13.12
C GLY A 14 -43.56 -35.58 -13.28
N GLY A 15 -44.89 -35.44 -13.29
CA GLY A 15 -45.55 -34.13 -13.35
C GLY A 15 -45.28 -33.26 -12.12
N VAL A 16 -45.32 -33.84 -10.92
CA VAL A 16 -45.01 -33.13 -9.66
C VAL A 16 -43.55 -32.68 -9.63
N LEU A 17 -42.62 -33.54 -10.05
CA LEU A 17 -41.19 -33.22 -10.12
C LEU A 17 -40.90 -32.06 -11.08
N LEU A 18 -41.56 -32.03 -12.23
CA LEU A 18 -41.42 -30.95 -13.21
C LEU A 18 -41.97 -29.62 -12.67
N VAL A 19 -43.10 -29.63 -11.98
CA VAL A 19 -43.63 -28.43 -11.30
C VAL A 19 -42.68 -27.93 -10.22
N LEU A 20 -42.10 -28.82 -9.41
CA LEU A 20 -41.10 -28.45 -8.41
C LEU A 20 -39.84 -27.85 -9.04
N ILE A 21 -39.39 -28.38 -10.18
CA ILE A 21 -38.26 -27.82 -10.95
C ILE A 21 -38.61 -26.43 -11.47
N VAL A 22 -39.79 -26.22 -12.05
CA VAL A 22 -40.22 -24.91 -12.57
C VAL A 22 -40.36 -23.89 -11.43
N VAL A 23 -40.95 -24.29 -10.31
CA VAL A 23 -41.06 -23.43 -9.10
C VAL A 23 -39.68 -23.12 -8.54
N ALA A 24 -38.77 -24.10 -8.48
CA ALA A 24 -37.40 -23.90 -8.03
C ALA A 24 -36.64 -22.94 -8.96
N ILE A 25 -36.78 -23.08 -10.28
CA ILE A 25 -36.20 -22.17 -11.28
C ILE A 25 -36.80 -20.77 -11.14
N GLY A 26 -38.12 -20.65 -10.99
CA GLY A 26 -38.79 -19.36 -10.79
C GLY A 26 -38.36 -18.66 -9.49
N ALA A 27 -38.28 -19.40 -8.38
CA ALA A 27 -37.78 -18.90 -7.11
C ALA A 27 -36.31 -18.47 -7.19
N LEU A 28 -35.48 -19.22 -7.90
CA LEU A 28 -34.08 -18.87 -8.16
C LEU A 28 -33.97 -17.56 -8.94
N GLN A 29 -34.74 -17.40 -10.03
CA GLN A 29 -34.76 -16.16 -10.81
C GLN A 29 -35.25 -14.96 -10.00
N PHE A 30 -36.26 -15.15 -9.15
CA PHE A 30 -36.73 -14.13 -8.23
C PHE A 30 -35.63 -13.72 -7.24
N ALA A 31 -34.96 -14.70 -6.61
CA ALA A 31 -33.84 -14.44 -5.70
C ALA A 31 -32.68 -13.70 -6.39
N GLN A 32 -32.34 -14.07 -7.63
CA GLN A 32 -31.31 -13.38 -8.42
C GLN A 32 -31.68 -11.91 -8.68
N ARG A 33 -32.95 -11.62 -8.99
CA ARG A 33 -33.42 -10.23 -9.17
C ARG A 33 -33.33 -9.42 -7.88
N GLU A 34 -33.72 -10.00 -6.76
CA GLU A 34 -33.66 -9.36 -5.45
C GLU A 34 -32.20 -9.07 -5.04
N VAL A 35 -31.30 -10.04 -5.22
CA VAL A 35 -29.86 -9.84 -4.97
C VAL A 35 -29.31 -8.75 -5.88
N LYS A 36 -29.64 -8.77 -7.18
CA LYS A 36 -29.22 -7.73 -8.13
C LYS A 36 -29.68 -6.34 -7.69
N ALA A 37 -30.95 -6.20 -7.26
CA ALA A 37 -31.48 -4.93 -6.78
C ALA A 37 -30.73 -4.43 -5.53
N ARG A 38 -30.40 -5.32 -4.59
CA ARG A 38 -29.62 -4.99 -3.39
C ARG A 38 -28.18 -4.58 -3.72
N VAL A 39 -27.55 -5.27 -4.67
CA VAL A 39 -26.20 -4.93 -5.15
C VAL A 39 -26.22 -3.55 -5.81
N ILE A 40 -27.21 -3.24 -6.64
CA ILE A 40 -27.39 -1.92 -7.23
C ILE A 40 -27.57 -0.84 -6.15
N ALA A 41 -28.43 -1.09 -5.17
CA ALA A 41 -28.67 -0.16 -4.07
C ALA A 41 -27.42 0.09 -3.21
N ALA A 42 -26.64 -0.96 -2.94
CA ALA A 42 -25.40 -0.86 -2.18
C ALA A 42 -24.27 -0.18 -2.96
N LEU A 43 -24.19 -0.43 -4.28
CA LEU A 43 -23.16 0.16 -5.15
C LEU A 43 -23.47 1.61 -5.51
N GLY A 44 -24.73 2.01 -5.65
CA GLY A 44 -25.13 3.35 -6.12
C GLY A 44 -24.45 4.53 -5.42
N PRO A 45 -24.39 4.56 -4.07
CA PRO A 45 -23.67 5.60 -3.32
C PRO A 45 -22.15 5.55 -3.50
N LEU A 46 -21.59 4.37 -3.80
CA LEU A 46 -20.15 4.11 -3.88
C LEU A 46 -19.59 4.29 -5.29
N GLY A 47 -20.40 4.06 -6.32
CA GLY A 47 -19.92 3.87 -7.68
C GLY A 47 -21.00 3.41 -8.66
N SER A 48 -20.56 2.70 -9.69
CA SER A 48 -21.37 2.07 -10.73
C SER A 48 -20.67 0.85 -11.29
N ALA A 49 -21.45 -0.07 -11.86
CA ALA A 49 -20.97 -1.17 -12.69
C ALA A 49 -21.80 -1.17 -13.98
N GLU A 50 -21.18 -1.46 -15.12
CA GLU A 50 -21.88 -1.54 -16.39
C GLU A 50 -22.83 -2.76 -16.41
N ARG A 51 -22.33 -3.89 -15.90
CA ARG A 51 -23.10 -5.14 -15.83
C ARG A 51 -23.01 -5.74 -14.43
N ILE A 52 -24.12 -6.31 -14.00
CA ILE A 52 -24.26 -7.03 -12.74
C ILE A 52 -24.97 -8.34 -13.03
N ASP A 53 -24.22 -9.43 -12.92
CA ASP A 53 -24.67 -10.79 -13.15
C ASP A 53 -24.65 -11.57 -11.84
N VAL A 54 -25.82 -12.06 -11.43
CA VAL A 54 -25.97 -12.83 -10.18
C VAL A 54 -26.01 -14.30 -10.55
N GLY A 55 -24.92 -15.00 -10.27
CA GLY A 55 -24.81 -16.45 -10.41
C GLY A 55 -25.49 -17.19 -9.26
N LEU A 56 -25.28 -18.51 -9.20
CA LEU A 56 -25.80 -19.35 -8.12
C LEU A 56 -25.08 -19.10 -6.78
N THR A 57 -23.78 -18.87 -6.84
CA THR A 57 -22.89 -18.77 -5.66
C THR A 57 -22.06 -17.49 -5.64
N SER A 58 -22.09 -16.70 -6.71
CA SER A 58 -21.25 -15.52 -6.88
C SER A 58 -22.01 -14.39 -7.58
N VAL A 59 -21.56 -13.17 -7.37
CA VAL A 59 -22.00 -11.98 -8.10
C VAL A 59 -20.82 -11.44 -8.89
N HIS A 60 -21.01 -11.27 -10.20
CA HIS A 60 -20.02 -10.72 -11.11
C HIS A 60 -20.42 -9.30 -11.50
N LEU A 61 -19.49 -8.37 -11.33
CA LEU A 61 -19.61 -6.98 -11.73
C LEU A 61 -18.61 -6.71 -12.84
N THR A 62 -19.05 -6.14 -13.96
CA THR A 62 -18.19 -5.80 -15.10
C THR A 62 -18.07 -4.29 -15.24
N ASN A 63 -16.86 -3.81 -15.55
CA ASN A 63 -16.53 -2.40 -15.73
C ASN A 63 -17.00 -1.56 -14.53
N VAL A 64 -16.43 -1.88 -13.37
CA VAL A 64 -16.75 -1.23 -12.10
C VAL A 64 -15.94 0.04 -11.95
N VAL A 65 -16.62 1.12 -11.56
CA VAL A 65 -16.00 2.39 -11.21
C VAL A 65 -16.53 2.83 -9.86
N LEU A 66 -15.64 3.02 -8.89
CA LEU A 66 -15.97 3.65 -7.62
C LEU A 66 -15.74 5.15 -7.73
N LYS A 67 -16.74 5.93 -7.31
CA LYS A 67 -16.72 7.39 -7.38
C LYS A 67 -15.77 7.95 -6.33
N ALA A 68 -15.08 9.03 -6.68
CA ALA A 68 -14.29 9.81 -5.75
C ALA A 68 -15.19 10.70 -4.86
N PRO A 69 -14.89 10.88 -3.56
CA PRO A 69 -15.50 11.94 -2.77
C PRO A 69 -15.02 13.32 -3.24
N PRO A 70 -15.77 14.40 -2.96
CA PRO A 70 -15.32 15.76 -3.21
C PRO A 70 -13.95 16.04 -2.58
N GLY A 71 -13.03 16.64 -3.33
CA GLY A 71 -11.68 16.96 -2.85
C GLY A 71 -10.68 15.81 -2.89
N TRP A 72 -11.03 14.66 -3.47
CA TRP A 72 -10.07 13.59 -3.75
C TRP A 72 -9.03 14.07 -4.78
N PRO A 73 -7.72 14.07 -4.43
CA PRO A 73 -6.68 14.67 -5.25
C PRO A 73 -6.15 13.76 -6.38
N ALA A 74 -6.72 12.57 -6.54
CA ALA A 74 -6.39 11.62 -7.59
C ALA A 74 -7.62 11.39 -8.50
N GLY A 75 -7.46 10.58 -9.55
CA GLY A 75 -8.59 10.12 -10.38
C GLY A 75 -9.54 9.21 -9.60
N ASP A 76 -10.29 8.38 -10.32
CA ASP A 76 -11.21 7.42 -9.70
C ASP A 76 -10.49 6.55 -8.65
N PRO A 77 -11.02 6.41 -7.41
CA PRO A 77 -10.43 5.58 -6.37
C PRO A 77 -10.21 4.12 -6.78
N LEU A 78 -11.12 3.58 -7.59
CA LEU A 78 -11.01 2.25 -8.17
C LEU A 78 -11.75 2.21 -9.51
N ARG A 79 -11.06 1.72 -10.53
CA ARG A 79 -11.65 1.15 -11.73
C ARG A 79 -11.25 -0.32 -11.80
N ALA A 80 -12.14 -1.20 -12.24
CA ALA A 80 -11.85 -2.61 -12.41
C ALA A 80 -12.66 -3.18 -13.58
N ASP A 81 -12.00 -4.00 -14.40
CA ASP A 81 -12.66 -4.72 -15.49
C ASP A 81 -13.69 -5.72 -14.94
N GLU A 82 -13.32 -6.43 -13.87
CA GLU A 82 -14.19 -7.42 -13.24
C GLU A 82 -14.03 -7.43 -11.71
N ILE A 83 -15.16 -7.48 -11.00
CA ILE A 83 -15.21 -7.80 -9.57
C ILE A 83 -16.13 -9.00 -9.35
N THR A 84 -15.59 -10.07 -8.78
CA THR A 84 -16.35 -11.27 -8.38
C THR A 84 -16.47 -11.32 -6.87
N LEU A 85 -17.71 -11.40 -6.37
CA LEU A 85 -18.05 -11.51 -4.96
C LEU A 85 -18.62 -12.91 -4.69
N THR A 86 -18.02 -13.66 -3.78
CA THR A 86 -18.49 -15.00 -3.39
C THR A 86 -18.94 -14.98 -1.93
N PRO A 87 -20.24 -14.79 -1.65
CA PRO A 87 -20.75 -14.84 -0.28
C PRO A 87 -20.80 -16.27 0.27
N ASP A 88 -20.78 -16.40 1.60
CA ASP A 88 -21.12 -17.65 2.25
C ASP A 88 -22.65 -17.80 2.36
N ILE A 89 -23.20 -18.75 1.61
CA ILE A 89 -24.65 -18.96 1.50
C ILE A 89 -25.27 -19.35 2.85
N ARG A 90 -24.55 -20.12 3.69
CA ARG A 90 -25.08 -20.56 4.99
C ARG A 90 -25.21 -19.38 5.94
N ASP A 91 -24.19 -18.52 5.95
CA ASP A 91 -24.20 -17.31 6.76
C ASP A 91 -25.22 -16.28 6.25
N LEU A 92 -25.44 -16.18 4.94
CA LEU A 92 -26.51 -15.34 4.40
C LEU A 92 -27.91 -15.78 4.90
N ILE A 93 -28.17 -17.08 4.99
CA ILE A 93 -29.41 -17.63 5.56
C ILE A 93 -29.52 -17.27 7.05
N ALA A 94 -28.40 -17.33 7.78
CA ALA A 94 -28.30 -16.92 9.18
C ALA A 94 -28.30 -15.40 9.38
N ARG A 95 -28.47 -14.60 8.31
CA ARG A 95 -28.38 -13.14 8.33
C ARG A 95 -27.04 -12.67 8.91
N ARG A 96 -25.94 -13.24 8.42
CA ARG A 96 -24.56 -12.80 8.66
C ARG A 96 -23.96 -12.41 7.32
N MET A 97 -23.20 -11.32 7.31
CA MET A 97 -22.56 -10.84 6.10
C MET A 97 -21.14 -11.40 6.06
N HIS A 98 -21.01 -12.55 5.41
CA HIS A 98 -19.74 -13.23 5.27
C HIS A 98 -19.43 -13.40 3.78
N LEU A 99 -18.31 -12.82 3.35
CA LEU A 99 -17.76 -12.98 2.01
C LEU A 99 -16.58 -13.93 2.06
N ARG A 100 -16.70 -15.09 1.42
CA ARG A 100 -15.61 -16.04 1.29
C ARG A 100 -14.50 -15.49 0.38
N SER A 101 -14.88 -14.81 -0.70
CA SER A 101 -13.89 -14.18 -1.55
C SER A 101 -14.40 -12.94 -2.27
N VAL A 102 -13.47 -12.00 -2.49
CA VAL A 102 -13.63 -10.86 -3.39
C VAL A 102 -12.43 -10.87 -4.33
N VAL A 103 -12.68 -11.01 -5.64
CA VAL A 103 -11.62 -10.98 -6.66
C VAL A 103 -11.82 -9.75 -7.52
N VAL A 104 -10.80 -8.91 -7.63
CA VAL A 104 -10.77 -7.68 -8.40
C VAL A 104 -9.70 -7.83 -9.48
N ARG A 105 -10.11 -7.87 -10.76
CA ARG A 105 -9.22 -8.11 -11.91
C ARG A 105 -9.18 -6.88 -12.81
N GLY A 106 -8.01 -6.62 -13.40
CA GLY A 106 -7.84 -5.56 -14.39
C GLY A 106 -8.16 -4.20 -13.79
N PHE A 107 -7.49 -3.88 -12.67
CA PHE A 107 -7.85 -2.72 -11.85
C PHE A 107 -6.86 -1.58 -11.99
N ASP A 108 -7.36 -0.36 -11.81
CA ASP A 108 -6.58 0.83 -11.50
C ASP A 108 -7.07 1.38 -10.17
N MET A 109 -6.25 1.31 -9.13
CA MET A 109 -6.61 1.76 -7.79
C MET A 109 -5.73 2.93 -7.34
N ALA A 110 -6.35 4.01 -6.91
CA ALA A 110 -5.64 5.15 -6.34
C ALA A 110 -5.38 4.95 -4.84
N VAL A 111 -4.13 5.07 -4.44
CA VAL A 111 -3.67 5.08 -3.05
C VAL A 111 -3.14 6.47 -2.75
N LEU A 112 -3.72 7.16 -1.77
CA LEU A 112 -3.31 8.51 -1.42
C LEU A 112 -2.56 8.50 -0.09
N ARG A 113 -1.39 9.14 -0.05
CA ARG A 113 -0.79 9.60 1.19
C ARG A 113 -1.01 11.10 1.34
N ALA A 114 -1.84 11.49 2.29
CA ALA A 114 -2.12 12.89 2.56
C ALA A 114 -0.92 13.58 3.23
N LYS A 115 -0.97 14.92 3.34
CA LYS A 115 0.13 15.74 3.90
C LYS A 115 0.48 15.39 5.35
N ASP A 116 -0.49 14.92 6.12
CA ASP A 116 -0.32 14.45 7.51
C ASP A 116 0.24 13.02 7.58
N GLY A 117 0.53 12.40 6.44
CA GLY A 117 1.04 11.04 6.32
C GLY A 117 -0.02 9.95 6.39
N THR A 118 -1.31 10.30 6.54
CA THR A 118 -2.40 9.31 6.55
C THR A 118 -2.54 8.66 5.17
N ILE A 119 -2.80 7.35 5.17
CA ILE A 119 -3.06 6.57 3.96
C ILE A 119 -4.57 6.49 3.73
N GLY A 120 -5.01 6.98 2.58
CA GLY A 120 -6.38 6.94 2.10
C GLY A 120 -6.51 5.93 0.96
N LEU A 121 -7.43 4.98 1.15
CA LEU A 121 -7.82 3.97 0.18
C LEU A 121 -9.34 3.89 0.18
N LEU A 122 -9.95 3.74 -1.00
CA LEU A 122 -11.39 3.49 -1.18
C LEU A 122 -12.28 4.31 -0.20
N PRO A 123 -12.17 5.65 -0.18
CA PRO A 123 -12.68 6.48 0.91
C PRO A 123 -14.20 6.33 1.14
N ASN A 124 -14.98 6.22 0.06
CA ASN A 124 -16.43 6.04 0.15
C ASN A 124 -16.82 4.67 0.72
N LEU A 125 -16.02 3.63 0.45
CA LEU A 125 -16.23 2.30 1.04
C LEU A 125 -15.93 2.32 2.54
N ARG A 126 -14.87 3.02 2.95
CA ARG A 126 -14.53 3.18 4.37
C ARG A 126 -15.62 3.97 5.11
N GLN A 127 -16.13 5.05 4.49
CA GLN A 127 -17.22 5.84 5.06
C GLN A 127 -18.52 5.04 5.19
N SER A 128 -18.89 4.22 4.20
CA SER A 128 -20.10 3.41 4.26
C SER A 128 -20.04 2.33 5.34
N VAL A 129 -18.87 1.73 5.56
CA VAL A 129 -18.65 0.80 6.69
C VAL A 129 -18.80 1.52 8.03
N ASN A 130 -18.18 2.70 8.19
CA ASN A 130 -18.22 3.46 9.44
C ASN A 130 -19.60 4.08 9.74
N GLN A 131 -20.32 4.57 8.73
CA GLN A 131 -21.64 5.18 8.91
C GLN A 131 -22.71 4.13 9.27
N ALA A 132 -22.61 2.92 8.73
CA ALA A 132 -23.49 1.81 9.09
C ALA A 132 -23.38 1.43 10.57
N ASP A 133 -22.21 1.65 11.19
CA ASP A 133 -21.97 1.41 12.61
C ASP A 133 -22.55 2.54 13.49
N ASN A 134 -22.37 3.80 13.07
CA ASN A 134 -22.83 4.98 13.83
C ASN A 134 -24.36 5.18 13.84
N GLN A 135 -25.08 4.86 12.76
CA GLN A 135 -26.54 5.02 12.71
C GLN A 135 -27.30 4.01 13.60
N ALA A 136 -26.66 2.89 13.97
CA ALA A 136 -27.25 1.86 14.83
C ALA A 136 -27.28 2.22 16.33
N SER A 137 -26.65 3.33 16.73
CA SER A 137 -26.72 3.87 18.09
C SER A 137 -27.99 4.72 18.34
N GLY A 138 -28.86 4.90 17.33
CA GLY A 138 -29.97 5.87 17.40
C GLY A 138 -31.39 5.42 17.04
N ALA A 139 -31.65 4.29 16.37
CA ALA A 139 -33.04 3.88 16.06
C ALA A 139 -33.22 2.40 15.69
N ALA A 140 -34.35 1.83 16.11
CA ALA A 140 -34.79 0.46 15.88
C ALA A 140 -35.32 0.22 14.45
N VAL A 141 -34.42 -0.11 13.51
CA VAL A 141 -34.74 -0.67 12.18
C VAL A 141 -33.98 -2.00 12.03
N PRO A 142 -34.51 -3.04 11.34
CA PRO A 142 -33.88 -4.36 11.33
C PRO A 142 -32.47 -4.29 10.76
N ALA A 143 -31.49 -4.46 11.65
CA ALA A 143 -30.07 -4.26 11.38
C ALA A 143 -29.57 -5.27 10.33
N THR A 144 -28.91 -4.75 9.29
CA THR A 144 -27.90 -5.50 8.55
C THR A 144 -26.87 -6.06 9.54
N PRO A 145 -26.23 -7.21 9.24
CA PRO A 145 -25.34 -7.84 10.19
C PRO A 145 -24.19 -6.87 10.51
N ARG A 146 -24.03 -6.54 11.80
CA ARG A 146 -23.08 -5.56 12.34
C ARG A 146 -21.62 -5.93 12.02
N GLU A 147 -21.39 -7.22 11.97
CA GLU A 147 -20.09 -7.84 11.72
C GLU A 147 -20.03 -8.29 10.27
N LYS A 148 -18.97 -7.88 9.58
CA LYS A 148 -18.70 -8.32 8.21
C LYS A 148 -17.33 -8.99 8.18
N LEU A 149 -17.32 -10.25 7.80
CA LEU A 149 -16.09 -11.00 7.59
C LEU A 149 -15.84 -11.14 6.09
N VAL A 150 -14.60 -10.90 5.69
CA VAL A 150 -14.11 -11.24 4.34
C VAL A 150 -12.88 -12.13 4.50
N ASP A 151 -13.00 -13.39 4.08
CA ASP A 151 -11.91 -14.36 4.24
C ASP A 151 -10.74 -14.02 3.32
N HIS A 152 -11.02 -13.75 2.03
CA HIS A 152 -10.01 -13.53 1.01
C HIS A 152 -10.37 -12.38 0.08
N ILE A 153 -9.47 -11.43 -0.10
CA ILE A 153 -9.54 -10.40 -1.14
C ILE A 153 -8.32 -10.57 -2.04
N ARG A 154 -8.53 -10.66 -3.35
CA ARG A 154 -7.48 -10.80 -4.36
C ARG A 154 -7.58 -9.67 -5.36
N PHE A 155 -6.45 -9.03 -5.59
CA PHE A 155 -6.24 -8.05 -6.65
C PHE A 155 -5.35 -8.71 -7.70
N GLU A 156 -5.83 -8.81 -8.93
CA GLU A 156 -5.16 -9.54 -10.01
C GLU A 156 -4.93 -8.62 -11.22
N GLN A 157 -3.72 -8.63 -11.75
CA GLN A 157 -3.38 -8.04 -13.06
C GLN A 157 -3.79 -6.56 -13.19
N GLY A 158 -3.46 -5.74 -12.20
CA GLY A 158 -3.82 -4.32 -12.21
C GLY A 158 -2.67 -3.38 -11.88
N ASN A 159 -3.03 -2.14 -11.57
CA ASN A 159 -2.13 -1.05 -11.25
C ASN A 159 -2.56 -0.38 -9.94
N PHE A 160 -1.61 -0.21 -9.03
CA PHE A 160 -1.76 0.72 -7.92
C PHE A 160 -1.10 2.05 -8.29
N HIS A 161 -1.86 3.14 -8.24
CA HIS A 161 -1.36 4.49 -8.41
C HIS A 161 -1.19 5.14 -7.03
N PHE A 162 0.04 5.17 -6.55
CA PHE A 162 0.40 5.81 -5.29
C PHE A 162 0.61 7.31 -5.52
N TYR A 163 -0.14 8.15 -4.81
CA TYR A 163 -0.05 9.60 -4.83
C TYR A 163 0.44 10.08 -3.47
N ASP A 164 1.64 10.65 -3.41
CA ASP A 164 2.22 11.15 -2.17
C ASP A 164 2.21 12.68 -2.10
N MET A 165 1.37 13.25 -1.23
CA MET A 165 1.27 14.70 -1.01
C MET A 165 2.29 15.24 0.00
N THR A 166 3.05 14.36 0.67
CA THR A 166 3.98 14.75 1.73
C THR A 166 5.31 15.30 1.20
N VAL A 167 5.57 15.15 -0.11
CA VAL A 167 6.78 15.67 -0.78
C VAL A 167 6.54 17.01 -1.49
N GLY A 168 5.30 17.33 -1.83
CA GLY A 168 4.91 18.63 -2.37
C GLY A 168 3.61 18.56 -3.17
N PRO A 169 3.03 19.71 -3.53
CA PRO A 169 2.07 19.82 -4.62
C PRO A 169 2.80 20.03 -5.96
N PRO A 170 2.36 19.38 -7.07
CA PRO A 170 1.33 18.34 -7.13
C PRO A 170 1.79 17.05 -6.43
N ALA A 171 0.84 16.18 -6.07
CA ALA A 171 1.18 14.92 -5.40
C ALA A 171 2.11 14.08 -6.29
N PHE A 172 3.15 13.50 -5.68
CA PHE A 172 4.08 12.67 -6.44
C PHE A 172 3.44 11.33 -6.77
N LYS A 173 3.33 11.00 -8.06
CA LYS A 173 2.69 9.78 -8.54
C LYS A 173 3.73 8.70 -8.83
N VAL A 174 3.59 7.55 -8.17
CA VAL A 174 4.28 6.30 -8.51
C VAL A 174 3.24 5.28 -8.93
N THR A 175 3.51 4.55 -10.02
CA THR A 175 2.63 3.45 -10.44
C THR A 175 3.33 2.12 -10.22
N VAL A 176 2.68 1.25 -9.47
CA VAL A 176 3.03 -0.16 -9.36
C VAL A 176 2.16 -0.91 -10.36
N SER A 177 2.74 -1.34 -11.46
CA SER A 177 2.07 -2.08 -12.54
C SER A 177 2.24 -3.59 -12.38
N ASN A 178 1.47 -4.36 -13.16
CA ASN A 178 1.44 -5.83 -13.08
C ASN A 178 1.21 -6.31 -11.64
N ALA A 179 0.42 -5.55 -10.90
CA ALA A 179 0.29 -5.72 -9.47
C ALA A 179 -0.63 -6.89 -9.15
N ASN A 180 -0.20 -7.70 -8.19
CA ASN A 180 -1.02 -8.72 -7.56
C ASN A 180 -0.97 -8.50 -6.05
N ALA A 181 -2.11 -8.61 -5.37
CA ALA A 181 -2.15 -8.50 -3.93
C ALA A 181 -3.22 -9.39 -3.32
N THR A 182 -2.97 -9.86 -2.10
CA THR A 182 -3.96 -10.55 -1.27
C THR A 182 -4.16 -9.81 0.04
N VAL A 183 -5.39 -9.84 0.53
CA VAL A 183 -5.75 -9.39 1.88
C VAL A 183 -6.63 -10.48 2.47
N ASP A 184 -6.12 -11.17 3.48
CA ASP A 184 -6.80 -12.30 4.09
C ASP A 184 -7.23 -11.95 5.51
N HIS A 185 -8.43 -12.43 5.88
CA HIS A 185 -9.04 -12.27 7.20
C HIS A 185 -9.30 -10.79 7.55
N LEU A 186 -10.19 -10.16 6.78
CA LEU A 186 -10.63 -8.78 7.03
C LEU A 186 -11.94 -8.78 7.81
N HIS A 187 -11.84 -8.53 9.12
CA HIS A 187 -12.98 -8.47 10.03
C HIS A 187 -13.38 -7.02 10.33
N LEU A 188 -14.49 -6.57 9.73
CA LEU A 188 -15.02 -5.21 9.82
C LEU A 188 -16.19 -5.13 10.83
N PRO A 189 -16.38 -3.96 11.49
CA PRO A 189 -15.55 -2.75 11.42
C PRO A 189 -14.40 -2.74 12.44
N ALA A 190 -14.36 -3.72 13.36
CA ALA A 190 -13.45 -3.73 14.50
C ALA A 190 -11.98 -3.70 14.11
N LEU A 191 -11.59 -4.47 13.08
CA LEU A 191 -10.23 -4.50 12.53
C LEU A 191 -9.12 -4.75 13.59
N THR A 192 -9.47 -5.46 14.66
CA THR A 192 -8.60 -5.77 15.80
C THR A 192 -7.80 -7.06 15.61
N GLU A 193 -8.30 -7.95 14.74
CA GLU A 193 -7.64 -9.21 14.40
C GLU A 193 -6.53 -9.00 13.36
N PRO A 194 -5.51 -9.89 13.32
CA PRO A 194 -4.47 -9.82 12.30
C PRO A 194 -5.06 -10.05 10.90
N THR A 195 -4.88 -9.09 10.02
CA THR A 195 -5.14 -9.23 8.58
C THR A 195 -3.82 -9.51 7.87
N ASN A 196 -3.73 -10.61 7.13
CA ASN A 196 -2.54 -10.91 6.33
C ASN A 196 -2.61 -10.17 5.01
N VAL A 197 -1.46 -9.68 4.57
CA VAL A 197 -1.33 -8.90 3.35
C VAL A 197 -0.12 -9.40 2.58
N ASP A 198 -0.28 -9.54 1.27
CA ASP A 198 0.81 -9.78 0.32
C ASP A 198 0.57 -8.89 -0.90
N LEU A 199 1.63 -8.29 -1.43
CA LEU A 199 1.59 -7.45 -2.60
C LEU A 199 2.90 -7.62 -3.35
N THR A 200 2.80 -7.76 -4.67
CA THR A 200 3.91 -7.73 -5.61
C THR A 200 3.57 -6.85 -6.80
N GLY A 201 4.59 -6.30 -7.44
CA GLY A 201 4.42 -5.59 -8.71
C GLY A 201 5.72 -5.00 -9.24
N SER A 202 5.59 -4.20 -10.29
CA SER A 202 6.71 -3.60 -11.01
C SER A 202 6.62 -2.08 -10.97
N ILE A 203 7.77 -1.41 -10.85
CA ILE A 203 7.88 0.05 -10.92
C ILE A 203 8.68 0.38 -12.17
N LYS A 204 7.98 0.92 -13.18
CA LYS A 204 8.62 1.34 -14.42
C LYS A 204 9.33 2.68 -14.21
N GLY A 205 10.67 2.65 -14.25
CA GLY A 205 11.51 3.84 -14.25
C GLY A 205 11.87 4.30 -15.66
N PRO A 206 12.67 5.39 -15.77
CA PRO A 206 13.15 5.90 -17.05
C PRO A 206 14.02 4.91 -17.84
N VAL A 207 14.81 4.07 -17.16
CA VAL A 207 15.79 3.15 -17.77
C VAL A 207 15.48 1.70 -17.41
N HIS A 208 15.21 1.42 -16.12
CA HIS A 208 14.97 0.07 -15.63
C HIS A 208 13.52 -0.10 -15.15
N THR A 209 13.06 -1.35 -15.15
CA THR A 209 11.82 -1.74 -14.48
C THR A 209 12.19 -2.51 -13.22
N GLY A 210 12.04 -1.86 -12.07
CA GLY A 210 12.27 -2.48 -10.78
C GLY A 210 11.07 -3.28 -10.29
N THR A 211 11.25 -4.03 -9.21
CA THR A 211 10.18 -4.77 -8.55
C THR A 211 9.95 -4.25 -7.13
N VAL A 212 8.71 -4.40 -6.67
CA VAL A 212 8.29 -4.09 -5.31
C VAL A 212 7.57 -5.30 -4.73
N SER A 213 7.84 -5.59 -3.45
CA SER A 213 7.02 -6.51 -2.68
C SER A 213 6.74 -5.98 -1.28
N PHE A 214 5.60 -6.37 -0.74
CA PHE A 214 5.19 -6.07 0.62
C PHE A 214 4.39 -7.25 1.16
N ASN A 215 4.79 -7.83 2.29
CA ASN A 215 4.07 -8.94 2.90
C ASN A 215 4.10 -8.87 4.42
N GLY A 216 3.14 -9.52 5.07
CA GLY A 216 3.10 -9.66 6.52
C GLY A 216 1.68 -9.64 7.09
N TRP A 217 1.57 -9.30 8.36
CA TRP A 217 0.27 -9.15 9.04
C TRP A 217 0.15 -7.78 9.71
N ILE A 218 -1.08 -7.27 9.77
CA ILE A 218 -1.41 -5.96 10.35
C ILE A 218 -2.70 -6.07 11.16
N LYS A 219 -2.67 -5.62 12.42
CA LYS A 219 -3.87 -5.29 13.20
C LYS A 219 -4.19 -3.81 13.00
N ILE A 220 -5.11 -3.50 12.09
CA ILE A 220 -5.31 -2.12 11.62
C ILE A 220 -5.77 -1.18 12.76
N ALA A 221 -6.56 -1.68 13.72
CA ALA A 221 -7.04 -0.89 14.85
C ALA A 221 -5.92 -0.48 15.84
N THR A 222 -5.00 -1.41 16.16
CA THR A 222 -3.90 -1.15 17.13
C THR A 222 -2.62 -0.68 16.45
N LYS A 223 -2.52 -0.83 15.12
CA LYS A 223 -1.32 -0.64 14.30
C LYS A 223 -0.20 -1.66 14.57
N ASP A 224 -0.44 -2.68 15.39
CA ASP A 224 0.56 -3.74 15.58
C ASP A 224 0.73 -4.48 14.26
N SER A 225 1.98 -4.77 13.90
CA SER A 225 2.28 -5.40 12.63
C SER A 225 3.64 -6.08 12.63
N GLN A 226 3.81 -7.00 11.70
CA GLN A 226 5.10 -7.50 11.28
C GLN A 226 5.07 -7.60 9.76
N THR A 227 5.90 -6.80 9.10
CA THR A 227 5.86 -6.65 7.64
C THR A 227 7.26 -6.59 7.05
N THR A 228 7.41 -7.14 5.86
CA THR A 228 8.63 -7.04 5.05
C THR A 228 8.33 -6.26 3.79
N SER A 229 9.11 -5.23 3.52
CA SER A 229 9.02 -4.42 2.30
C SER A 229 10.31 -4.55 1.52
N THR A 230 10.22 -4.80 0.21
CA THR A 230 11.40 -4.87 -0.67
C THR A 230 11.23 -4.01 -1.91
N LEU A 231 12.30 -3.36 -2.33
CA LEU A 231 12.48 -2.81 -3.67
C LEU A 231 13.73 -3.45 -4.28
N ARG A 232 13.68 -3.77 -5.58
CA ARG A 232 14.83 -4.28 -6.33
C ARG A 232 14.94 -3.59 -7.68
N GLY A 233 16.12 -3.11 -8.03
CA GLY A 233 16.42 -2.54 -9.34
C GLY A 233 15.58 -1.32 -9.70
N VAL A 234 15.09 -0.57 -8.71
CA VAL A 234 14.29 0.63 -8.98
C VAL A 234 15.23 1.76 -9.37
N ASP A 235 14.95 2.47 -10.45
CA ASP A 235 15.75 3.65 -10.84
C ASP A 235 15.76 4.68 -9.72
N VAL A 236 16.94 5.14 -9.31
CA VAL A 236 17.09 6.13 -8.22
C VAL A 236 16.33 7.42 -8.55
N ALA A 237 16.24 7.78 -9.83
CA ALA A 237 15.47 8.93 -10.33
C ALA A 237 13.98 8.90 -9.93
N MET A 238 13.41 7.70 -9.70
CA MET A 238 12.02 7.55 -9.22
C MET A 238 11.86 7.96 -7.75
N LEU A 239 12.96 8.17 -7.02
CA LEU A 239 12.97 8.58 -5.62
C LEU A 239 13.36 10.05 -5.42
N ASP A 240 13.66 10.79 -6.49
CA ASP A 240 14.08 12.20 -6.44
C ASP A 240 13.29 13.07 -5.45
N PRO A 241 11.94 13.02 -5.42
CA PRO A 241 11.15 13.85 -4.51
C PRO A 241 11.37 13.55 -3.02
N TYR A 242 11.93 12.39 -2.70
CA TYR A 242 12.27 11.97 -1.35
C TYR A 242 13.73 12.23 -0.98
N LEU A 243 14.62 12.42 -1.97
CA LEU A 243 16.06 12.59 -1.77
C LEU A 243 16.47 14.06 -1.68
N VAL A 244 15.77 14.95 -2.39
CA VAL A 244 16.11 16.37 -2.44
C VAL A 244 15.38 17.12 -1.32
N LYS A 245 16.13 17.64 -0.33
CA LYS A 245 15.57 18.61 0.62
C LYS A 245 15.13 19.86 -0.16
N LYS A 246 14.00 20.46 0.25
CA LYS A 246 13.48 21.76 -0.22
C LYS A 246 14.46 22.95 -0.06
N THR A 247 15.71 22.73 0.39
CA THR A 247 16.70 23.75 0.74
C THR A 247 17.74 24.01 -0.34
N GLY A 248 17.48 23.66 -1.61
CA GLY A 248 18.20 24.25 -2.76
C GLY A 248 19.34 23.44 -3.39
N ALA A 249 19.58 22.19 -2.97
CA ALA A 249 20.53 21.31 -3.65
C ALA A 249 19.89 20.68 -4.90
N LYS A 250 20.63 20.66 -6.03
CA LYS A 250 20.13 20.33 -7.37
C LYS A 250 20.96 19.22 -8.03
N ALA A 251 21.59 18.34 -7.27
CA ALA A 251 22.28 17.19 -7.85
C ALA A 251 21.26 16.37 -8.66
N GLN A 252 21.32 16.49 -9.99
CA GLN A 252 20.42 15.76 -10.89
C GLN A 252 20.92 14.32 -10.96
N ILE A 253 20.04 13.37 -10.66
CA ILE A 253 20.35 11.95 -10.76
C ILE A 253 20.30 11.58 -12.23
N ALA A 254 21.47 11.25 -12.79
CA ALA A 254 21.61 10.86 -14.19
C ALA A 254 21.36 9.35 -14.39
N GLY A 255 21.50 8.54 -13.35
CA GLY A 255 21.28 7.09 -13.44
C GLY A 255 21.67 6.33 -12.17
N GLY A 256 21.46 5.01 -12.22
CA GLY A 256 21.69 4.09 -11.11
C GLY A 256 20.38 3.47 -10.61
N THR A 257 20.50 2.36 -9.89
CA THR A 257 19.37 1.64 -9.31
C THR A 257 19.51 1.52 -7.79
N VAL A 258 18.39 1.24 -7.12
CA VAL A 258 18.34 1.02 -5.68
C VAL A 258 17.62 -0.26 -5.35
N ASP A 259 18.22 -0.99 -4.42
CA ASP A 259 17.67 -2.13 -3.72
C ASP A 259 17.39 -1.72 -2.27
N LEU A 260 16.22 -2.05 -1.76
CA LEU A 260 15.82 -1.77 -0.39
C LEU A 260 15.19 -3.00 0.23
N THR A 261 15.51 -3.29 1.48
CA THR A 261 14.79 -4.26 2.29
C THR A 261 14.57 -3.67 3.66
N VAL A 262 13.33 -3.70 4.14
CA VAL A 262 12.95 -3.23 5.48
C VAL A 262 12.08 -4.28 6.13
N GLU A 263 12.51 -4.76 7.29
CA GLU A 263 11.73 -5.64 8.15
C GLU A 263 11.18 -4.77 9.28
N SER A 264 9.87 -4.55 9.32
CA SER A 264 9.23 -3.65 10.28
C SER A 264 8.38 -4.43 11.26
N THR A 265 8.63 -4.23 12.54
CA THR A 265 7.77 -4.70 13.63
C THR A 265 7.20 -3.49 14.37
N VAL A 266 5.88 -3.46 14.50
CA VAL A 266 5.19 -2.50 15.37
C VAL A 266 4.51 -3.27 16.49
N ARG A 267 4.81 -2.89 17.74
CA ARG A 267 4.13 -3.42 18.94
C ARG A 267 3.82 -2.28 19.89
N ASN A 268 2.56 -2.10 20.26
CA ASN A 268 2.12 -1.05 21.16
C ASN A 268 2.61 0.33 20.69
N TYR A 269 2.49 0.62 19.39
CA TYR A 269 2.98 1.84 18.75
C TYR A 269 4.51 2.05 18.78
N GLN A 270 5.28 1.10 19.30
CA GLN A 270 6.73 1.10 19.17
C GLN A 270 7.12 0.45 17.85
N LEU A 271 7.74 1.22 16.97
CA LEU A 271 8.33 0.77 15.72
C LEU A 271 9.78 0.33 15.98
N HIS A 272 10.12 -0.85 15.46
CA HIS A 272 11.49 -1.31 15.24
C HIS A 272 11.58 -1.82 13.80
N ALA A 273 12.36 -1.15 12.97
CA ALA A 273 12.48 -1.48 11.56
C ALA A 273 13.94 -1.42 11.07
N PRO A 274 14.71 -2.50 11.23
CA PRO A 274 15.99 -2.66 10.54
C PRO A 274 15.78 -2.71 9.03
N GLY A 275 16.73 -2.13 8.31
CA GLY A 275 16.73 -2.14 6.86
C GLY A 275 18.12 -2.04 6.26
N THR A 276 18.21 -2.47 5.02
CA THR A 276 19.41 -2.36 4.19
C THR A 276 19.01 -1.71 2.89
N VAL A 277 19.76 -0.69 2.48
CA VAL A 277 19.63 -0.04 1.18
C VAL A 277 20.95 -0.19 0.43
N THR A 278 20.89 -0.65 -0.80
CA THR A 278 22.05 -0.74 -1.69
C THR A 278 21.77 0.11 -2.91
N VAL A 279 22.67 1.05 -3.18
CA VAL A 279 22.63 1.90 -4.36
C VAL A 279 23.69 1.40 -5.33
N HIS A 280 23.28 1.11 -6.55
CA HIS A 280 24.12 0.56 -7.61
C HIS A 280 24.37 1.60 -8.70
N ASN A 281 25.63 1.76 -9.08
CA ASN A 281 26.08 2.56 -10.21
C ASN A 281 25.44 3.96 -10.27
N LEU A 282 25.34 4.63 -9.11
CA LEU A 282 24.75 5.95 -9.01
C LEU A 282 25.56 6.96 -9.85
N GLN A 283 24.85 7.66 -10.73
CA GLN A 283 25.41 8.71 -11.56
C GLN A 283 24.78 10.03 -11.13
N LEU A 284 25.59 10.93 -10.61
CA LEU A 284 25.19 12.29 -10.25
C LEU A 284 25.71 13.23 -11.33
N ALA A 285 24.86 14.10 -11.85
CA ALA A 285 25.29 15.17 -12.74
C ALA A 285 26.22 16.13 -11.99
N ASP A 286 27.34 16.50 -12.61
CA ASP A 286 28.21 17.53 -12.06
C ASP A 286 27.57 18.90 -12.34
N SER A 287 27.06 19.54 -11.29
CA SER A 287 26.50 20.88 -11.37
C SER A 287 27.58 21.97 -11.45
N GLY A 288 28.86 21.61 -11.26
CA GLY A 288 29.98 22.56 -11.16
C GLY A 288 30.01 23.36 -9.86
N ASP A 289 28.96 23.28 -9.03
CA ASP A 289 28.86 23.96 -7.74
C ASP A 289 29.53 23.12 -6.63
N PRO A 290 30.60 23.63 -5.98
CA PRO A 290 31.28 22.93 -4.90
C PRO A 290 30.42 22.73 -3.64
N LEU A 291 29.28 23.44 -3.51
CA LEU A 291 28.33 23.31 -2.41
C LEU A 291 27.15 22.39 -2.73
N ASP A 292 27.11 21.77 -3.91
CA ASP A 292 26.05 20.85 -4.26
C ASP A 292 26.08 19.59 -3.39
N THR A 293 24.90 19.10 -3.02
CA THR A 293 24.76 17.97 -2.10
C THR A 293 23.75 16.94 -2.57
N PHE A 294 24.08 15.66 -2.36
CA PHE A 294 23.19 14.52 -2.50
C PHE A 294 22.89 13.96 -1.10
N MET A 295 21.61 13.91 -0.70
CA MET A 295 21.19 13.48 0.65
C MET A 295 21.94 14.20 1.81
N SER A 296 22.20 15.50 1.67
CA SER A 296 22.98 16.31 2.63
C SER A 296 24.49 16.02 2.66
N ILE A 297 25.02 15.28 1.69
CA ILE A 297 26.44 14.97 1.54
C ILE A 297 26.99 15.71 0.31
N PRO A 298 28.20 16.30 0.36
CA PRO A 298 28.81 16.91 -0.83
C PRO A 298 28.84 15.94 -2.02
N THR A 299 28.31 16.36 -3.18
CA THR A 299 28.16 15.51 -4.37
C THR A 299 29.48 14.83 -4.78
N LYS A 300 30.60 15.55 -4.69
CA LYS A 300 31.94 15.01 -4.99
C LYS A 300 32.36 13.90 -4.03
N ALA A 301 32.02 14.01 -2.75
CA ALA A 301 32.31 12.96 -1.77
C ALA A 301 31.46 11.71 -2.04
N ALA A 302 30.19 11.88 -2.43
CA ALA A 302 29.34 10.78 -2.83
C ALA A 302 29.88 10.04 -4.06
N ILE A 303 30.32 10.77 -5.10
CA ILE A 303 30.95 10.20 -6.29
C ILE A 303 32.24 9.45 -5.93
N ALA A 304 33.07 10.00 -5.03
CA ALA A 304 34.31 9.35 -4.59
C ALA A 304 34.03 8.05 -3.83
N ALA A 305 33.02 8.03 -2.95
CA ALA A 305 32.58 6.82 -2.25
C ALA A 305 32.15 5.73 -3.22
N LEU A 306 31.33 6.08 -4.22
CA LEU A 306 30.88 5.15 -5.24
C LEU A 306 32.05 4.52 -5.99
N LYS A 307 33.02 5.34 -6.42
CA LYS A 307 34.23 4.85 -7.09
C LYS A 307 35.06 3.92 -6.20
N ALA A 308 35.18 4.23 -4.91
CA ALA A 308 35.93 3.42 -3.96
C ALA A 308 35.27 2.06 -3.68
N HIS A 309 33.94 1.97 -3.83
CA HIS A 309 33.18 0.75 -3.60
C HIS A 309 32.67 0.09 -4.90
N ASN A 310 33.43 0.20 -6.00
CA ASN A 310 33.12 -0.45 -7.29
C ASN A 310 31.72 -0.12 -7.85
N GLY A 311 31.18 1.06 -7.54
CA GLY A 311 29.86 1.50 -7.97
C GLY A 311 28.73 1.18 -7.00
N ASP A 312 28.96 0.36 -5.98
CA ASP A 312 27.93 -0.09 -5.05
C ASP A 312 28.11 0.49 -3.65
N ILE A 313 27.07 1.09 -3.10
CA ILE A 313 27.06 1.54 -1.70
C ILE A 313 25.93 0.85 -0.96
N THR A 314 26.30 0.01 0.00
CA THR A 314 25.36 -0.63 0.93
C THR A 314 25.36 0.10 2.26
N LEU A 315 24.18 0.50 2.71
CA LEU A 315 23.97 1.21 3.97
C LEU A 315 22.97 0.43 4.81
N HIS A 316 23.29 0.30 6.09
CA HIS A 316 22.43 -0.35 7.07
C HIS A 316 21.82 0.72 7.98
N PHE A 317 20.53 0.59 8.25
CA PHE A 317 19.84 1.49 9.16
C PHE A 317 18.87 0.73 10.05
N VAL A 318 18.58 1.31 11.21
CA VAL A 318 17.51 0.83 12.09
C VAL A 318 16.65 2.03 12.46
N LEU A 319 15.35 1.91 12.19
CA LEU A 319 14.35 2.88 12.61
C LEU A 319 13.68 2.41 13.89
N ASP A 320 13.93 3.17 14.95
CA ASP A 320 13.32 2.95 16.26
C ASP A 320 12.57 4.20 16.68
N GLY A 321 11.33 4.04 17.13
CA GLY A 321 10.59 5.15 17.73
C GLY A 321 9.12 4.87 17.99
N ASN A 322 8.49 5.81 18.67
CA ASN A 322 7.09 5.71 19.04
C ASN A 322 6.22 6.43 17.99
N LEU A 323 5.29 5.70 17.36
CA LEU A 323 4.37 6.21 16.35
C LEU A 323 3.34 7.21 16.90
N ARG A 324 3.24 7.36 18.23
CA ARG A 324 2.42 8.38 18.90
C ARG A 324 3.20 9.64 19.26
N ASP A 325 4.53 9.63 19.17
CA ASP A 325 5.32 10.83 19.41
C ASP A 325 5.22 11.77 18.19
N PRO A 326 4.64 12.98 18.32
CA PRO A 326 4.52 13.92 17.20
C PRO A 326 5.87 14.41 16.69
N LYS A 327 6.95 14.28 17.47
CA LYS A 327 8.32 14.60 17.03
C LYS A 327 8.98 13.45 16.26
N PHE A 328 8.43 12.23 16.37
CA PHE A 328 8.94 11.08 15.64
C PHE A 328 8.45 11.11 14.20
N SER A 329 9.41 11.19 13.27
CA SER A 329 9.15 11.11 11.84
C SER A 329 9.95 9.97 11.24
N VAL A 330 9.26 8.97 10.70
CA VAL A 330 9.88 7.82 10.01
C VAL A 330 10.79 8.30 8.88
N ARG A 331 10.35 9.30 8.10
CA ARG A 331 11.16 9.88 7.02
C ARG A 331 12.46 10.49 7.53
N GLU A 332 12.36 11.37 8.52
CA GLU A 332 13.56 12.03 9.05
C GLU A 332 14.49 11.02 9.72
N GLY A 333 13.93 10.01 10.38
CA GLY A 333 14.68 8.88 10.92
C GLY A 333 15.48 8.16 9.85
N ILE A 334 14.86 7.83 8.70
CA ILE A 334 15.54 7.18 7.57
C ILE A 334 16.69 8.03 7.08
N VAL A 335 16.44 9.30 6.74
CA VAL A 335 17.47 10.19 6.19
C VAL A 335 18.62 10.40 7.19
N LYS A 336 18.33 10.59 8.48
CA LYS A 336 19.36 10.74 9.52
C LYS A 336 20.20 9.49 9.68
N ARG A 337 19.59 8.30 9.68
CA ARG A 337 20.31 7.02 9.87
C ARG A 337 21.14 6.65 8.63
N ILE A 338 20.56 6.78 7.44
CA ILE A 338 21.27 6.58 6.17
C ILE A 338 22.46 7.55 6.07
N GLY A 339 22.25 8.83 6.37
CA GLY A 339 23.32 9.83 6.36
C GLY A 339 24.44 9.54 7.38
N ALA A 340 24.08 9.04 8.58
CA ALA A 340 25.05 8.68 9.60
C ALA A 340 25.90 7.46 9.18
N ASP A 341 25.28 6.42 8.61
CA ASP A 341 26.00 5.23 8.13
C ASP A 341 26.88 5.58 6.94
N PHE A 342 26.41 6.45 6.04
CA PHE A 342 27.21 6.96 4.93
C PHE A 342 28.45 7.73 5.39
N ALA A 343 28.31 8.63 6.37
CA ALA A 343 29.43 9.37 6.94
C ALA A 343 30.47 8.44 7.60
N LYS A 344 29.99 7.37 8.26
CA LYS A 344 30.82 6.31 8.82
C LYS A 344 31.59 5.56 7.72
N THR A 345 30.95 5.20 6.62
CA THR A 345 31.58 4.53 5.46
C THR A 345 32.65 5.41 4.80
N LEU A 346 32.44 6.73 4.80
CA LEU A 346 33.43 7.70 4.33
C LEU A 346 34.62 7.94 5.28
N GLY A 347 34.64 7.30 6.46
CA GLY A 347 35.70 7.51 7.46
C GLY A 347 35.64 8.87 8.16
N VAL A 348 34.57 9.65 7.96
CA VAL A 348 34.34 10.94 8.61
C VAL A 348 33.54 10.67 9.90
N SER A 349 34.17 9.99 10.86
CA SER A 349 33.54 9.84 12.17
C SER A 349 33.54 11.20 12.90
N VAL A 350 32.54 11.43 13.74
CA VAL A 350 32.44 12.63 14.59
C VAL A 350 33.67 12.73 15.54
N GLU A 351 34.33 11.60 15.84
CA GLU A 351 35.62 11.56 16.56
C GLU A 351 36.81 12.05 15.72
N GLY A 352 36.81 11.84 14.40
CA GLY A 352 37.84 12.32 13.49
C GLY A 352 37.85 13.85 13.34
N VAL A 353 36.67 14.48 13.35
CA VAL A 353 36.54 15.95 13.29
C VAL A 353 36.92 16.59 14.64
N ALA A 354 36.60 15.95 15.77
CA ALA A 354 37.01 16.42 17.09
C ALA A 354 38.54 16.36 17.30
N LYS A 355 39.21 15.31 16.78
CA LYS A 355 40.68 15.23 16.79
C LYS A 355 41.32 16.19 15.76
N GLY A 356 40.78 16.28 14.54
CA GLY A 356 41.31 17.13 13.49
C GLY A 356 41.20 18.64 13.78
N ALA A 357 40.12 19.09 14.43
CA ALA A 357 40.02 20.48 14.91
C ALA A 357 40.99 20.75 16.07
N GLY A 358 41.22 19.77 16.96
CA GLY A 358 42.16 19.89 18.08
C GLY A 358 43.63 19.97 17.66
N GLU A 359 44.04 19.28 16.60
CA GLU A 359 45.41 19.35 16.06
C GLU A 359 45.66 20.64 15.25
N THR A 360 44.67 21.10 14.49
CA THR A 360 44.78 22.34 13.71
C THR A 360 44.91 23.58 14.63
N VAL A 361 44.24 23.60 15.79
CA VAL A 361 44.38 24.67 16.79
C VAL A 361 45.73 24.59 17.53
N LYS A 362 46.27 23.38 17.77
CA LYS A 362 47.63 23.21 18.34
C LYS A 362 48.73 23.65 17.37
N GLY A 363 48.56 23.39 16.07
CA GLY A 363 49.48 23.85 15.02
C GLY A 363 49.54 25.38 14.91
N LEU A 364 48.39 26.05 14.93
CA LEU A 364 48.30 27.52 14.93
C LEU A 364 48.79 28.15 16.24
N GLY A 365 48.52 27.52 17.39
CA GLY A 365 49.02 27.96 18.69
C GLY A 365 50.55 27.90 18.79
N ASN A 366 51.18 26.86 18.24
CA ASN A 366 52.64 26.74 18.22
C ASN A 366 53.30 27.70 17.22
N ALA A 367 52.67 27.97 16.06
CA ALA A 367 53.17 28.94 15.09
C ALA A 367 53.07 30.40 15.59
N LEU A 368 52.04 30.73 16.36
CA LEU A 368 51.93 32.04 17.04
C LEU A 368 52.92 32.17 18.20
N LYS A 369 53.22 31.08 18.90
CA LYS A 369 54.21 31.06 19.99
C LYS A 369 55.64 31.24 19.48
N SER A 370 55.96 30.78 18.26
CA SER A 370 57.25 31.06 17.61
C SER A 370 57.37 32.47 17.03
N LEU A 371 56.27 33.22 16.93
CA LEU A 371 56.25 34.61 16.47
C LEU A 371 56.22 35.63 17.63
N LEU A 372 55.96 35.20 18.86
CA LEU A 372 55.76 36.05 20.04
C LEU A 372 56.70 35.73 21.23
N GLY A 373 57.77 34.96 21.00
CA GLY A 373 58.87 34.80 21.96
C GLY A 373 60.17 34.57 21.18
N GLN A 374 61.22 35.39 21.28
CA GLN A 374 61.76 36.20 22.39
C GLN A 374 60.83 37.13 23.16
#